data_AF-A0A385DDT4-F1
#
_entry.id   AF-A0A385DDT4-F1
#
_cell.length_a   1.000
_cell.length_b   1.000
_cell.length_c   1.000
_cell.angle_alpha   90.00
_cell.angle_beta   90.00
_cell.angle_gamma   90.00
#
_symmetry.space_group_name_H-M   'P 1'
#
loop_
_entity.id
_entity.type
_entity.pdbx_description
1 polymer ?
#
loop_
_entity_poly.entity_id
_entity_poly.type
_entity_poly.pdbx_seq_one_letter_code
_entity_poly.pdbx_strand_id
1 'polypeptide(L)'
;MMIRRWLALAVAVASAASAGVTAAYGDSAAPPPSSEQVRGEVAPGPSEADSAPEPSLRPRPLPASEGRQAPQPGAVPAQPVPGVPEFPPSWQFPETGQELPAEAKVFRGKAFDTCHAPSMGVLRNWRASDYRAVGVYFGGRGRACPNQPNLTPEYLTEGDRIGWNFLPIYVGSQSPCVIASNKQNVRITGDPVERGAAEGADAVDRAAALGMERGSALYLDMEAYDHRKADCAATTLAFVRAWNRAVTDSGYVPGFYSSASSGISHLESERRAGTTDLPAAIWFARWQQQPDLWGEPVLDRAAWAPDARIHQYAGNVTETHGGSTLTIDRNQVSAPVARIG
;
A
#
# COMPACT_ATOMS: atom_id res chain seq x y z
N MET A 1 10.21 -77.46 1.77
CA MET A 1 11.41 -76.88 1.14
C MET A 1 11.48 -75.42 1.57
N MET A 2 12.56 -74.83 2.10
CA MET A 2 13.88 -75.27 2.59
C MET A 2 14.26 -74.31 3.75
N ILE A 3 14.74 -74.74 4.94
CA ILE A 3 16.16 -74.97 5.32
C ILE A 3 16.99 -73.63 5.21
N ARG A 4 17.67 -73.05 6.24
CA ARG A 4 18.17 -73.53 7.58
C ARG A 4 18.65 -72.38 8.53
N ARG A 5 18.65 -72.65 9.86
CA ARG A 5 19.64 -72.31 10.95
C ARG A 5 19.90 -70.89 11.54
N TRP A 6 19.45 -70.71 12.79
CA TRP A 6 20.19 -70.54 14.08
C TRP A 6 21.56 -69.78 14.18
N LEU A 7 21.59 -68.67 14.95
CA LEU A 7 22.45 -68.28 16.13
C LEU A 7 22.16 -66.78 16.50
N ALA A 8 22.28 -66.16 17.71
CA ALA A 8 22.79 -66.44 19.08
C ALA A 8 24.33 -66.27 19.30
N LEU A 9 24.87 -65.60 20.34
CA LEU A 9 24.37 -64.74 21.46
C LEU A 9 25.56 -63.97 22.14
N ALA A 10 25.31 -62.86 22.88
CA ALA A 10 26.12 -62.35 24.05
C ALA A 10 27.59 -61.83 23.82
N VAL A 11 28.30 -61.09 24.72
CA VAL A 11 28.05 -60.18 25.89
C VAL A 11 29.26 -59.22 26.14
N ALA A 12 29.04 -58.16 26.94
CA ALA A 12 29.80 -56.92 27.25
C ALA A 12 31.26 -56.91 27.85
N VAL A 13 31.78 -55.67 28.05
CA VAL A 13 32.97 -55.13 28.80
C VAL A 13 34.40 -55.54 28.34
N ALA A 14 35.49 -54.73 28.43
CA ALA A 14 35.82 -53.36 28.91
C ALA A 14 36.97 -52.74 28.01
N SER A 15 37.83 -51.74 28.28
CA SER A 15 38.17 -50.78 29.38
C SER A 15 39.04 -49.62 28.78
N ALA A 16 38.91 -48.33 29.13
CA ALA A 16 39.54 -47.53 30.22
C ALA A 16 40.99 -46.96 30.01
N ALA A 17 41.15 -45.62 30.07
CA ALA A 17 42.39 -44.83 30.33
C ALA A 17 42.04 -43.35 30.63
N SER A 18 42.91 -42.55 31.31
CA SER A 18 42.48 -41.27 31.94
C SER A 18 43.56 -40.21 32.25
N ALA A 19 43.17 -38.92 32.20
CA ALA A 19 43.65 -37.74 32.96
C ALA A 19 42.68 -36.56 32.64
N GLY A 20 42.39 -35.52 33.45
CA GLY A 20 42.77 -35.03 34.80
C GLY A 20 42.47 -33.50 34.84
N VAL A 21 42.21 -32.78 35.94
CA VAL A 21 42.15 -33.06 37.40
C VAL A 21 41.40 -31.89 38.11
N THR A 22 40.40 -32.18 38.99
CA THR A 22 39.78 -31.29 40.05
C THR A 22 39.18 -29.90 39.70
N ALA A 23 38.35 -29.20 40.51
CA ALA A 23 37.36 -29.50 41.59
C ALA A 23 36.72 -28.15 42.07
N ALA A 24 35.64 -28.05 42.87
CA ALA A 24 34.38 -28.81 43.00
C ALA A 24 33.41 -28.10 44.00
N TYR A 25 32.09 -28.26 43.83
CA TYR A 25 30.97 -27.96 44.77
C TYR A 25 30.66 -26.50 45.18
N GLY A 26 29.36 -26.23 45.38
CA GLY A 26 28.79 -25.00 45.98
C GLY A 26 27.30 -24.84 45.67
N ASP A 27 26.42 -24.91 46.67
CA ASP A 27 24.95 -24.89 46.54
C ASP A 27 24.33 -23.79 47.44
N SER A 28 23.05 -23.43 47.24
CA SER A 28 22.15 -22.56 48.04
C SER A 28 21.84 -21.13 47.52
N ALA A 29 20.68 -21.02 46.87
CA ALA A 29 19.53 -20.12 47.14
C ALA A 29 19.65 -18.62 47.55
N ALA A 30 18.64 -17.85 47.07
CA ALA A 30 18.04 -16.63 47.64
C ALA A 30 18.64 -15.24 47.18
N PRO A 31 18.03 -14.08 47.53
CA PRO A 31 17.40 -13.19 46.53
C PRO A 31 18.09 -11.81 46.37
N PRO A 32 17.69 -10.97 45.38
CA PRO A 32 18.43 -9.75 45.03
C PRO A 32 18.22 -8.59 46.03
N PRO A 33 19.27 -7.79 46.31
CA PRO A 33 19.14 -6.53 47.05
C PRO A 33 18.68 -5.37 46.15
N SER A 34 18.03 -4.38 46.76
CA SER A 34 17.66 -3.11 46.13
C SER A 34 18.56 -1.96 46.60
N SER A 35 19.18 -1.24 45.66
CA SER A 35 19.72 0.11 45.88
C SER A 35 19.76 0.83 44.52
N GLU A 36 19.05 1.94 44.35
CA GLU A 36 19.43 3.35 44.66
C GLU A 36 19.87 4.12 43.40
N GLN A 37 19.82 5.45 43.47
CA GLN A 37 20.03 6.32 42.33
C GLN A 37 21.51 6.63 42.12
N VAL A 38 22.03 6.40 40.92
CA VAL A 38 23.24 7.07 40.42
C VAL A 38 22.90 7.83 39.15
N ARG A 39 23.05 9.16 39.20
CA ARG A 39 22.93 10.03 38.03
C ARG A 39 24.19 9.86 37.18
N GLY A 40 24.05 9.31 35.98
CA GLY A 40 25.09 9.27 34.95
C GLY A 40 24.49 9.66 33.59
N GLU A 41 25.07 10.65 32.94
CA GLU A 41 24.67 11.06 31.59
C GLU A 41 25.16 10.04 30.56
N VAL A 42 24.24 9.45 29.81
CA VAL A 42 24.52 8.64 28.63
C VAL A 42 24.00 9.39 27.42
N ALA A 43 24.90 9.88 26.57
CA ALA A 43 24.54 10.50 25.32
C ALA A 43 23.92 9.44 24.37
N PRO A 44 22.76 9.69 23.75
CA PRO A 44 22.21 8.78 22.76
C PRO A 44 23.10 8.78 21.50
N GLY A 45 23.41 7.58 20.98
CA GLY A 45 24.07 7.43 19.69
C GLY A 45 23.18 7.92 18.53
N PRO A 46 23.76 8.15 17.34
CA PRO A 46 23.01 8.66 16.20
C PRO A 46 21.92 7.69 15.76
N SER A 47 20.69 8.20 15.63
CA SER A 47 19.61 7.52 14.93
C SER A 47 19.83 7.65 13.42
N GLU A 48 19.77 6.54 12.69
CA GLU A 48 19.84 6.52 11.22
C GLU A 48 18.54 7.06 10.61
N ALA A 49 18.40 8.39 10.63
CA ALA A 49 17.40 9.11 9.85
C ALA A 49 18.01 9.51 8.49
N ASP A 50 17.90 8.66 7.48
CA ASP A 50 18.29 9.02 6.11
C ASP A 50 17.18 8.73 5.09
N SER A 51 16.45 9.79 4.76
CA SER A 51 15.55 9.93 3.62
C SER A 51 15.33 11.42 3.41
N ALA A 52 16.38 12.09 2.95
CA ALA A 52 16.41 13.55 2.78
C ALA A 52 15.32 14.05 1.80
N PRO A 53 14.71 15.22 2.04
CA PRO A 53 13.73 15.81 1.12
C PRO A 53 14.40 16.28 -0.18
N GLU A 54 13.75 16.04 -1.32
CA GLU A 54 14.27 16.44 -2.64
C GLU A 54 14.42 17.96 -2.78
N PRO A 55 15.46 18.45 -3.51
CA PRO A 55 15.69 19.88 -3.69
C PRO A 55 14.69 20.54 -4.66
N SER A 56 13.92 21.50 -4.17
CA SER A 56 12.89 22.24 -4.92
C SER A 56 13.44 23.09 -6.08
N LEU A 57 13.47 22.51 -7.29
CA LEU A 57 13.73 23.26 -8.53
C LEU A 57 12.52 24.12 -8.92
N ARG A 58 12.63 25.44 -8.73
CA ARG A 58 11.63 26.41 -9.22
C ARG A 58 11.71 26.54 -10.75
N PRO A 59 10.63 26.33 -11.52
CA PRO A 59 10.61 26.62 -12.95
C PRO A 59 10.83 28.12 -13.23
N ARG A 60 11.58 28.42 -14.29
CA ARG A 60 11.79 29.78 -14.80
C ARG A 60 10.68 30.10 -15.83
N PRO A 61 10.11 31.31 -15.87
CA PRO A 61 9.01 31.61 -16.79
C PRO A 61 9.41 31.48 -18.26
N LEU A 62 8.55 30.87 -19.07
CA LEU A 62 8.62 30.91 -20.53
C LEU A 62 7.79 32.11 -21.05
N PRO A 63 8.20 32.74 -22.17
CA PRO A 63 7.42 33.83 -22.77
C PRO A 63 6.13 33.30 -23.40
N ALA A 64 5.09 34.14 -23.42
CA ALA A 64 3.82 33.82 -24.06
C ALA A 64 3.95 33.80 -25.59
N SER A 65 3.27 32.85 -26.24
CA SER A 65 3.07 32.82 -27.69
C SER A 65 1.62 33.15 -28.02
N GLU A 66 1.41 34.07 -28.96
CA GLU A 66 0.07 34.47 -29.42
C GLU A 66 -0.55 33.40 -30.33
N GLY A 67 -1.88 33.34 -30.32
CA GLY A 67 -2.62 32.17 -30.80
C GLY A 67 -2.66 31.99 -32.32
N ARG A 68 -2.58 30.73 -32.76
CA ARG A 68 -3.18 30.23 -34.01
C ARG A 68 -3.85 28.90 -33.73
N GLN A 69 -5.13 28.77 -34.08
CA GLN A 69 -5.84 27.50 -34.04
C GLN A 69 -5.36 26.62 -35.20
N ALA A 70 -4.77 25.47 -34.89
CA ALA A 70 -4.54 24.41 -35.85
C ALA A 70 -5.80 23.53 -35.99
N PRO A 71 -6.11 22.99 -37.18
CA PRO A 71 -7.22 22.06 -37.35
C PRO A 71 -6.94 20.75 -36.59
N GLN A 72 -7.97 20.14 -36.01
CA GLN A 72 -7.82 18.85 -35.35
C GLN A 72 -7.54 17.74 -36.38
N PRO A 73 -6.51 16.89 -36.17
CA PRO A 73 -6.39 15.63 -36.90
C PRO A 73 -7.56 14.71 -36.53
N GLY A 74 -8.21 14.10 -37.53
CA GLY A 74 -9.14 13.00 -37.26
C GLY A 74 -8.42 11.81 -36.62
N ALA A 75 -9.12 11.07 -35.75
CA ALA A 75 -8.54 9.95 -35.03
C ALA A 75 -8.00 8.87 -35.99
N VAL A 76 -6.67 8.76 -36.07
CA VAL A 76 -5.99 7.65 -36.74
C VAL A 76 -6.02 6.45 -35.78
N PRO A 77 -6.45 5.25 -36.22
CA PRO A 77 -6.40 4.07 -35.36
C PRO A 77 -4.98 3.81 -34.86
N ALA A 78 -4.84 3.62 -33.55
CA ALA A 78 -3.55 3.30 -32.94
C ALA A 78 -3.00 1.99 -33.52
N GLN A 79 -1.79 2.03 -34.08
CA GLN A 79 -1.09 0.84 -34.55
C GLN A 79 -0.69 -0.02 -33.33
N PRO A 80 -0.80 -1.37 -33.39
CA PRO A 80 -0.36 -2.24 -32.30
C PRO A 80 1.12 -2.04 -31.95
N VAL A 81 1.43 -1.91 -30.67
CA VAL A 81 2.81 -1.85 -30.17
C VAL A 81 3.37 -3.28 -30.09
N PRO A 82 4.42 -3.64 -30.85
CA PRO A 82 4.94 -5.00 -30.84
C PRO A 82 5.44 -5.42 -29.46
N GLY A 83 4.99 -6.57 -28.97
CA GLY A 83 5.42 -7.15 -27.69
C GLY A 83 4.47 -6.92 -26.50
N VAL A 84 3.38 -6.17 -26.66
CA VAL A 84 2.29 -6.11 -25.67
C VAL A 84 1.30 -7.25 -25.94
N PRO A 85 0.92 -8.07 -24.94
CA PRO A 85 -0.14 -9.07 -25.10
C PRO A 85 -1.48 -8.43 -25.51
N GLU A 86 -2.10 -8.97 -26.56
CA GLU A 86 -3.37 -8.46 -27.08
C GLU A 86 -4.54 -8.95 -26.22
N PHE A 87 -5.41 -8.03 -25.79
CA PHE A 87 -6.52 -8.35 -24.88
C PHE A 87 -7.68 -9.05 -25.64
N PRO A 88 -8.44 -9.97 -25.00
CA PRO A 88 -9.51 -10.68 -25.69
C PRO A 88 -10.65 -9.75 -26.15
N PRO A 89 -11.39 -10.07 -27.23
CA PRO A 89 -12.49 -9.25 -27.74
C PRO A 89 -13.80 -9.37 -26.95
N SER A 90 -13.85 -10.20 -25.89
CA SER A 90 -15.04 -10.43 -25.06
C SER A 90 -15.33 -9.34 -24.03
N TRP A 91 -14.52 -8.27 -24.00
CA TRP A 91 -14.53 -7.25 -22.95
C TRP A 91 -15.11 -5.94 -23.49
N GLN A 92 -16.26 -5.54 -22.96
CA GLN A 92 -16.92 -4.26 -23.26
C GLN A 92 -16.92 -3.40 -22.00
N PHE A 93 -16.59 -2.11 -22.14
CA PHE A 93 -16.36 -1.20 -21.02
C PHE A 93 -17.16 0.11 -21.18
N PRO A 94 -17.48 0.80 -20.07
CA PRO A 94 -17.98 2.18 -20.12
C PRO A 94 -16.92 3.16 -20.65
N GLU A 95 -17.37 4.29 -21.19
CA GLU A 95 -16.47 5.32 -21.73
C GLU A 95 -15.70 6.11 -20.64
N THR A 96 -14.65 6.81 -21.06
CA THR A 96 -13.78 7.62 -20.19
C THR A 96 -14.55 8.72 -19.47
N GLY A 97 -14.29 8.88 -18.17
CA GLY A 97 -15.06 9.78 -17.30
C GLY A 97 -16.09 9.06 -16.41
N GLN A 98 -15.85 7.77 -16.14
CA GLN A 98 -16.70 6.89 -15.34
C GLN A 98 -17.12 7.55 -14.01
N GLU A 99 -18.41 7.86 -13.91
CA GLU A 99 -19.07 8.21 -12.66
C GLU A 99 -18.94 7.03 -11.68
N LEU A 100 -18.79 7.34 -10.38
CA LEU A 100 -18.63 6.31 -9.35
C LEU A 100 -19.85 5.38 -9.34
N PRO A 101 -19.69 4.06 -9.13
CA PRO A 101 -20.81 3.14 -8.95
C PRO A 101 -21.78 3.66 -7.89
N ALA A 102 -23.09 3.57 -8.14
CA ALA A 102 -24.12 4.21 -7.33
C ALA A 102 -24.15 3.73 -5.87
N GLU A 103 -23.54 2.58 -5.59
CA GLU A 103 -23.38 1.99 -4.27
C GLU A 103 -22.24 2.65 -3.45
N ALA A 104 -21.31 3.35 -4.12
CA ALA A 104 -20.05 3.81 -3.53
C ALA A 104 -20.24 4.83 -2.39
N LYS A 105 -19.78 4.46 -1.20
CA LYS A 105 -19.76 5.33 -0.02
C LYS A 105 -18.63 6.36 -0.16
N VAL A 106 -18.96 7.61 -0.48
CA VAL A 106 -18.00 8.73 -0.52
C VAL A 106 -17.81 9.32 0.88
N PHE A 107 -16.55 9.43 1.31
CA PHE A 107 -16.17 10.22 2.49
C PHE A 107 -15.57 11.56 2.06
N ARG A 108 -15.78 12.61 2.86
CA ARG A 108 -15.14 13.92 2.69
C ARG A 108 -14.64 14.43 4.04
N GLY A 109 -13.35 14.77 4.14
CA GLY A 109 -12.74 15.21 5.39
C GLY A 109 -11.30 14.73 5.56
N LYS A 110 -10.78 14.83 6.79
CA LYS A 110 -9.42 14.39 7.10
C LYS A 110 -9.39 12.89 7.40
N ALA A 111 -8.36 12.23 6.87
CA ALA A 111 -8.00 10.86 7.16
C ALA A 111 -6.54 10.78 7.61
N PHE A 112 -6.13 9.65 8.15
CA PHE A 112 -4.72 9.33 8.33
C PHE A 112 -4.45 7.87 7.97
N ASP A 113 -3.20 7.52 7.71
CA ASP A 113 -2.78 6.12 7.61
C ASP A 113 -1.54 5.87 8.49
N THR A 114 -1.31 4.61 8.85
CA THR A 114 -0.16 4.18 9.65
C THR A 114 0.03 2.67 9.49
N CYS A 115 1.27 2.20 9.65
CA CYS A 115 1.70 0.88 9.17
C CYS A 115 0.93 -0.30 9.80
N HIS A 116 0.54 -0.21 11.08
CA HIS A 116 -0.37 -1.16 11.72
C HIS A 116 -1.72 -0.50 12.00
N ALA A 117 -2.82 -1.18 11.65
CA ALA A 117 -4.16 -0.76 12.07
C ALA A 117 -4.19 -0.47 13.58
N PRO A 118 -4.54 0.76 14.04
CA PRO A 118 -4.58 1.10 15.46
C PRO A 118 -5.57 0.21 16.22
N SER A 119 -5.37 -0.01 17.53
CA SER A 119 -6.38 -0.73 18.32
C SER A 119 -7.67 0.09 18.45
N MET A 120 -8.81 -0.58 18.66
CA MET A 120 -10.10 0.09 18.80
C MET A 120 -10.14 1.09 19.98
N GLY A 121 -9.36 0.84 21.05
CA GLY A 121 -9.15 1.81 22.13
C GLY A 121 -8.48 3.10 21.65
N VAL A 122 -7.47 3.00 20.78
CA VAL A 122 -6.83 4.17 20.16
C VAL A 122 -7.80 4.89 19.23
N LEU A 123 -8.56 4.18 18.37
CA LEU A 123 -9.59 4.80 17.52
C LEU A 123 -10.68 5.53 18.33
N ARG A 124 -11.04 5.02 19.51
CA ARG A 124 -11.98 5.68 20.43
C ARG A 124 -11.40 6.97 21.01
N ASN A 125 -10.13 6.98 21.40
CA ASN A 125 -9.43 8.17 21.89
C ASN A 125 -9.20 9.21 20.77
N TRP A 126 -8.83 8.74 19.57
CA TRP A 126 -8.55 9.59 18.40
C TRP A 126 -9.77 10.29 17.81
N ARG A 127 -11.00 9.96 18.24
CA ARG A 127 -12.18 10.80 17.97
C ARG A 127 -12.08 12.22 18.53
N ALA A 128 -11.15 12.47 19.47
CA ALA A 128 -10.80 13.83 19.92
C ALA A 128 -10.11 14.69 18.84
N SER A 129 -9.61 14.07 17.76
CA SER A 129 -9.05 14.75 16.60
C SER A 129 -10.12 15.17 15.58
N ASP A 130 -9.71 15.84 14.51
CA ASP A 130 -10.51 16.10 13.31
C ASP A 130 -10.65 14.89 12.37
N TYR A 131 -9.83 13.84 12.52
CA TYR A 131 -9.79 12.71 11.59
C TYR A 131 -11.04 11.83 11.73
N ARG A 132 -11.66 11.43 10.61
CA ARG A 132 -12.84 10.54 10.58
C ARG A 132 -12.71 9.39 9.57
N ALA A 133 -11.51 9.17 9.05
CA ALA A 133 -11.17 7.98 8.28
C ALA A 133 -9.74 7.51 8.58
N VAL A 134 -9.47 6.20 8.42
CA VAL A 134 -8.16 5.59 8.65
C VAL A 134 -7.77 4.61 7.52
N GLY A 135 -6.52 4.67 7.08
CA GLY A 135 -5.92 3.72 6.13
C GLY A 135 -5.60 2.38 6.78
N VAL A 136 -5.94 1.28 6.11
CA VAL A 136 -5.73 -0.09 6.62
C VAL A 136 -5.10 -1.00 5.57
N TYR A 137 -3.90 -1.51 5.86
CA TYR A 137 -3.08 -2.33 4.96
C TYR A 137 -3.56 -3.80 4.89
N PHE A 138 -4.74 -4.01 4.30
CA PHE A 138 -5.46 -5.28 4.35
C PHE A 138 -4.85 -6.41 3.48
N GLY A 139 -4.17 -6.07 2.37
CA GLY A 139 -3.71 -7.07 1.39
C GLY A 139 -2.36 -6.78 0.73
N GLY A 140 -1.90 -7.76 -0.07
CA GLY A 140 -0.67 -7.66 -0.86
C GLY A 140 0.61 -8.12 -0.14
N ARG A 141 1.65 -8.44 -0.94
CA ARG A 141 2.95 -8.97 -0.48
C ARG A 141 4.02 -7.90 -0.18
N GLY A 142 3.80 -6.66 -0.61
CA GLY A 142 4.75 -5.54 -0.44
C GLY A 142 4.52 -4.69 0.81
N ARG A 143 3.63 -5.11 1.72
CA ARG A 143 3.34 -4.40 2.98
C ARG A 143 4.56 -4.34 3.88
N ALA A 144 4.90 -3.14 4.36
CA ALA A 144 5.95 -2.96 5.37
C ALA A 144 5.60 -3.62 6.72
N CYS A 145 4.32 -3.58 7.10
CA CYS A 145 3.77 -4.33 8.23
C CYS A 145 2.89 -5.48 7.72
N PRO A 146 3.46 -6.69 7.50
CA PRO A 146 2.71 -7.82 6.93
C PRO A 146 1.66 -8.40 7.88
N ASN A 147 1.88 -8.28 9.19
CA ASN A 147 0.95 -8.67 10.23
C ASN A 147 0.08 -7.47 10.63
N GLN A 148 -1.24 -7.64 10.69
CA GLN A 148 -2.19 -6.59 11.06
C GLN A 148 -3.04 -7.05 12.27
N PRO A 149 -2.48 -7.04 13.50
CA PRO A 149 -3.05 -7.75 14.65
C PRO A 149 -4.39 -7.21 15.14
N ASN A 150 -4.76 -5.98 14.79
CA ASN A 150 -6.06 -5.38 15.13
C ASN A 150 -7.07 -5.43 13.96
N LEU A 151 -6.67 -5.84 12.76
CA LEU A 151 -7.52 -5.75 11.56
C LEU A 151 -8.36 -7.02 11.39
N THR A 152 -9.53 -7.02 12.01
CA THR A 152 -10.55 -8.08 11.93
C THR A 152 -11.89 -7.51 11.42
N PRO A 153 -12.88 -8.35 11.07
CA PRO A 153 -14.23 -7.86 10.74
C PRO A 153 -14.84 -7.03 11.87
N GLU A 154 -14.71 -7.49 13.13
CA GLU A 154 -15.27 -6.82 14.31
C GLU A 154 -14.65 -5.43 14.51
N TYR A 155 -13.36 -5.26 14.19
CA TYR A 155 -12.69 -3.96 14.22
C TYR A 155 -13.27 -2.98 13.20
N LEU A 156 -13.60 -3.45 12.00
CA LEU A 156 -14.22 -2.61 10.98
C LEU A 156 -15.66 -2.26 11.35
N THR A 157 -16.49 -3.24 11.73
CA THR A 157 -17.89 -3.01 12.12
C THR A 157 -18.00 -2.15 13.39
N GLU A 158 -17.14 -2.35 14.40
CA GLU A 158 -17.12 -1.47 15.59
C GLU A 158 -16.62 -0.06 15.24
N GLY A 159 -15.65 0.06 14.33
CA GLY A 159 -15.10 1.33 13.87
C GLY A 159 -16.12 2.18 13.11
N ASP A 160 -16.82 1.59 12.14
CA ASP A 160 -17.89 2.27 11.37
C ASP A 160 -19.02 2.71 12.31
N ARG A 161 -19.45 1.82 13.23
CA ARG A 161 -20.45 2.12 14.26
C ARG A 161 -20.06 3.25 15.21
N ILE A 162 -18.77 3.55 15.39
CA ILE A 162 -18.30 4.74 16.14
C ILE A 162 -17.91 5.93 15.24
N GLY A 163 -18.20 5.88 13.94
CA GLY A 163 -18.04 6.99 12.99
C GLY A 163 -16.65 7.12 12.36
N TRP A 164 -15.87 6.04 12.31
CA TRP A 164 -14.71 5.95 11.43
C TRP A 164 -15.10 5.43 10.04
N ASN A 165 -14.34 5.84 9.02
CA ASN A 165 -14.39 5.26 7.69
C ASN A 165 -13.05 4.61 7.38
N PHE A 166 -13.00 3.66 6.46
CA PHE A 166 -11.77 2.92 6.16
C PHE A 166 -11.32 3.15 4.72
N LEU A 167 -10.01 3.30 4.54
CA LEU A 167 -9.33 3.33 3.25
C LEU A 167 -8.51 2.05 3.11
N PRO A 168 -9.02 0.99 2.45
CA PRO A 168 -8.30 -0.27 2.31
C PRO A 168 -7.13 -0.13 1.33
N ILE A 169 -5.91 -0.37 1.81
CA ILE A 169 -4.67 -0.30 1.02
C ILE A 169 -4.17 -1.72 0.71
N TYR A 170 -4.00 -2.02 -0.58
CA TYR A 170 -3.46 -3.28 -1.08
C TYR A 170 -2.05 -3.06 -1.65
N VAL A 171 -1.02 -3.60 -0.99
CA VAL A 171 0.37 -3.38 -1.39
C VAL A 171 0.87 -4.55 -2.24
N GLY A 172 0.48 -4.52 -3.52
CA GLY A 172 0.73 -5.59 -4.48
C GLY A 172 2.15 -5.63 -5.04
N SER A 173 2.28 -6.24 -6.21
CA SER A 173 3.47 -6.18 -7.05
C SER A 173 3.82 -4.74 -7.38
N GLN A 174 5.11 -4.41 -7.33
CA GLN A 174 5.61 -3.06 -7.54
C GLN A 174 6.25 -2.91 -8.93
N SER A 175 6.30 -1.70 -9.49
CA SER A 175 6.88 -1.46 -10.83
C SER A 175 8.28 -2.09 -10.97
N PRO A 176 8.66 -2.65 -12.13
CA PRO A 176 10.04 -3.11 -12.34
C PRO A 176 11.07 -2.00 -12.09
N CYS A 177 10.69 -0.74 -12.35
CA CYS A 177 11.50 0.46 -12.06
C CYS A 177 11.16 1.13 -10.72
N VAL A 178 10.61 0.41 -9.73
CA VAL A 178 10.40 0.94 -8.36
C VAL A 178 11.72 1.43 -7.76
N ILE A 179 11.67 2.64 -7.19
CA ILE A 179 12.82 3.36 -6.63
C ILE A 179 13.12 2.86 -5.22
N ALA A 180 12.07 2.67 -4.41
CA ALA A 180 12.17 2.24 -3.01
C ALA A 180 12.89 0.89 -2.86
N SER A 181 14.01 0.87 -2.14
CA SER A 181 14.92 -0.29 -1.99
C SER A 181 14.24 -1.48 -1.32
N ASN A 182 13.45 -1.24 -0.28
CA ASN A 182 12.65 -2.20 0.48
C ASN A 182 11.46 -2.80 -0.32
N LYS A 183 11.17 -2.31 -1.53
CA LYS A 183 10.11 -2.81 -2.41
C LYS A 183 10.65 -3.60 -3.61
N GLN A 184 11.97 -3.67 -3.76
CA GLN A 184 12.64 -4.28 -4.92
C GLN A 184 12.51 -5.80 -5.02
N ASN A 185 12.25 -6.47 -3.89
CA ASN A 185 11.95 -7.90 -3.77
C ASN A 185 10.53 -8.28 -4.22
N VAL A 186 9.61 -7.31 -4.33
CA VAL A 186 8.20 -7.53 -4.70
C VAL A 186 7.83 -6.95 -6.06
N ARG A 187 8.81 -6.68 -6.93
CA ARG A 187 8.59 -6.24 -8.32
C ARG A 187 7.61 -7.15 -9.08
N ILE A 188 6.93 -6.59 -10.07
CA ILE A 188 6.18 -7.32 -11.10
C ILE A 188 7.16 -8.23 -11.86
N THR A 189 6.87 -9.52 -11.90
CA THR A 189 7.63 -10.54 -12.63
C THR A 189 6.69 -11.60 -13.22
N GLY A 190 7.07 -12.15 -14.38
CA GLY A 190 6.17 -12.88 -15.25
C GLY A 190 5.28 -11.93 -16.06
N ASP A 191 4.13 -12.42 -16.51
CA ASP A 191 3.15 -11.61 -17.23
C ASP A 191 2.49 -10.57 -16.30
N PRO A 192 2.47 -9.26 -16.65
CA PRO A 192 1.88 -8.22 -15.81
C PRO A 192 0.36 -8.30 -15.74
N VAL A 193 -0.32 -8.77 -16.79
CA VAL A 193 -1.78 -8.89 -16.88
C VAL A 193 -2.25 -10.04 -16.00
N GLU A 194 -1.63 -11.21 -16.10
CA GLU A 194 -1.91 -12.35 -15.20
C GLU A 194 -1.67 -11.95 -13.73
N ARG A 195 -0.53 -11.29 -13.46
CA ARG A 195 -0.16 -10.83 -12.11
C ARG A 195 -1.16 -9.81 -11.55
N GLY A 196 -1.64 -8.89 -12.38
CA GLY A 196 -2.60 -7.86 -11.99
C GLY A 196 -3.98 -8.44 -11.69
N ALA A 197 -4.48 -9.30 -12.57
CA ALA A 197 -5.77 -9.97 -12.36
C ALA A 197 -5.76 -10.85 -11.10
N ALA A 198 -4.69 -11.63 -10.87
CA ALA A 198 -4.56 -12.48 -9.69
C ALA A 198 -4.49 -11.68 -8.38
N GLU A 199 -3.81 -10.53 -8.36
CA GLU A 199 -3.74 -9.66 -7.18
C GLU A 199 -4.98 -8.79 -6.99
N GLY A 200 -5.77 -8.56 -8.06
CA GLY A 200 -7.11 -7.98 -7.96
C GLY A 200 -8.10 -8.95 -7.29
N ALA A 201 -8.05 -10.23 -7.66
CA ALA A 201 -8.81 -11.29 -6.99
C ALA A 201 -8.40 -11.45 -5.51
N ASP A 202 -7.10 -11.53 -5.20
CA ASP A 202 -6.62 -11.60 -3.81
C ASP A 202 -6.99 -10.33 -2.99
N ALA A 203 -7.12 -9.17 -3.62
CA ALA A 203 -7.68 -7.98 -2.97
C ALA A 203 -9.18 -8.14 -2.67
N VAL A 204 -9.98 -8.57 -3.64
CA VAL A 204 -11.42 -8.81 -3.48
C VAL A 204 -11.72 -9.84 -2.40
N ASP A 205 -11.04 -10.99 -2.43
CA ASP A 205 -11.24 -12.08 -1.46
C ASP A 205 -10.90 -11.64 -0.02
N ARG A 206 -9.82 -10.86 0.15
CA ARG A 206 -9.43 -10.31 1.47
C ARG A 206 -10.38 -9.23 1.97
N ALA A 207 -10.90 -8.39 1.07
CA ALA A 207 -11.88 -7.37 1.42
C ALA A 207 -13.19 -8.02 1.90
N ALA A 208 -13.69 -9.01 1.13
CA ALA A 208 -14.87 -9.78 1.49
C ALA A 208 -14.69 -10.56 2.82
N ALA A 209 -13.52 -11.19 3.03
CA ALA A 209 -13.19 -11.89 4.27
C ALA A 209 -13.07 -10.97 5.51
N LEU A 210 -12.92 -9.66 5.30
CA LEU A 210 -12.96 -8.64 6.35
C LEU A 210 -14.35 -8.00 6.53
N GLY A 211 -15.37 -8.42 5.78
CA GLY A 211 -16.71 -7.82 5.84
C GLY A 211 -16.86 -6.49 5.09
N MET A 212 -15.96 -6.20 4.15
CA MET A 212 -16.14 -5.09 3.20
C MET A 212 -17.10 -5.52 2.10
N GLU A 213 -18.17 -4.76 1.87
CA GLU A 213 -19.20 -5.07 0.87
C GLU A 213 -18.77 -4.62 -0.56
N ARG A 214 -19.48 -5.11 -1.58
CA ARG A 214 -19.45 -4.52 -2.94
C ARG A 214 -19.76 -3.02 -2.89
N GLY A 215 -19.17 -2.24 -3.80
CA GLY A 215 -19.14 -0.78 -3.75
C GLY A 215 -18.11 -0.20 -2.77
N SER A 216 -17.35 -1.04 -2.06
CA SER A 216 -16.17 -0.60 -1.30
C SER A 216 -15.03 -0.18 -2.23
N ALA A 217 -14.33 0.88 -1.84
CA ALA A 217 -13.06 1.25 -2.43
C ALA A 217 -11.92 0.33 -2.01
N LEU A 218 -11.10 -0.12 -2.95
CA LEU A 218 -9.83 -0.80 -2.68
C LEU A 218 -8.72 -0.01 -3.37
N TYR A 219 -7.68 0.42 -2.65
CA TYR A 219 -6.59 1.23 -3.19
C TYR A 219 -5.33 0.40 -3.42
N LEU A 220 -4.92 0.23 -4.68
CA LEU A 220 -3.64 -0.38 -5.06
C LEU A 220 -2.48 0.57 -4.75
N ASP A 221 -1.60 0.19 -3.83
CA ASP A 221 -0.36 0.91 -3.53
C ASP A 221 0.72 0.55 -4.56
N MET A 222 1.14 1.56 -5.33
CA MET A 222 2.21 1.51 -6.31
C MET A 222 3.25 2.60 -6.01
N GLU A 223 4.29 2.20 -5.29
CA GLU A 223 5.41 3.04 -4.84
C GLU A 223 6.15 3.70 -6.00
N ALA A 224 6.79 4.84 -5.72
CA ALA A 224 7.41 5.68 -6.74
C ALA A 224 8.37 4.90 -7.67
N TYR A 225 8.15 5.06 -8.99
CA TYR A 225 8.88 4.40 -10.07
C TYR A 225 9.25 5.35 -11.21
N ASP A 226 10.26 4.98 -11.99
CA ASP A 226 10.74 5.74 -13.14
C ASP A 226 9.87 5.50 -14.39
N HIS A 227 8.65 6.06 -14.38
CA HIS A 227 7.65 5.98 -15.44
C HIS A 227 8.09 6.57 -16.81
N ARG A 228 9.28 7.17 -16.89
CA ARG A 228 9.87 7.66 -18.14
C ARG A 228 10.57 6.57 -18.94
N LYS A 229 10.80 5.39 -18.34
CA LYS A 229 11.31 4.19 -19.02
C LYS A 229 10.12 3.43 -19.59
N ALA A 230 9.97 3.45 -20.91
CA ALA A 230 8.81 2.91 -21.63
C ALA A 230 8.41 1.49 -21.18
N ASP A 231 9.36 0.56 -21.13
CA ASP A 231 9.09 -0.84 -20.76
C ASP A 231 8.53 -0.97 -19.33
N CYS A 232 9.08 -0.19 -18.38
CA CYS A 232 8.59 -0.12 -17.01
C CYS A 232 7.21 0.54 -16.91
N ALA A 233 6.96 1.61 -17.69
CA ALA A 233 5.66 2.26 -17.77
C ALA A 233 4.60 1.28 -18.30
N ALA A 234 4.83 0.69 -19.48
CA ALA A 234 3.94 -0.28 -20.11
C ALA A 234 3.67 -1.51 -19.21
N THR A 235 4.70 -2.08 -18.59
CA THR A 235 4.54 -3.22 -17.66
C THR A 235 3.70 -2.85 -16.44
N THR A 236 3.91 -1.66 -15.87
CA THR A 236 3.16 -1.20 -14.69
C THR A 236 1.71 -0.86 -15.05
N LEU A 237 1.48 -0.24 -16.22
CA LEU A 237 0.15 0.09 -16.73
C LEU A 237 -0.67 -1.17 -17.04
N ALA A 238 -0.06 -2.18 -17.68
CA ALA A 238 -0.72 -3.46 -17.96
C ALA A 238 -1.16 -4.17 -16.67
N PHE A 239 -0.31 -4.16 -15.64
CA PHE A 239 -0.63 -4.67 -14.31
C PHE A 239 -1.76 -3.90 -13.63
N VAL A 240 -1.68 -2.56 -13.58
CA VAL A 240 -2.71 -1.70 -12.98
C VAL A 240 -4.06 -1.88 -13.68
N ARG A 241 -4.11 -1.87 -15.02
CA ARG A 241 -5.36 -2.08 -15.78
C ARG A 241 -5.96 -3.46 -15.55
N ALA A 242 -5.15 -4.51 -15.42
CA ALA A 242 -5.63 -5.85 -15.12
C ALA A 242 -6.17 -6.00 -13.69
N TRP A 243 -5.51 -5.36 -12.71
CA TRP A 243 -5.96 -5.28 -11.33
C TRP A 243 -7.29 -4.50 -11.22
N ASN A 244 -7.38 -3.34 -11.87
CA ASN A 244 -8.59 -2.50 -11.88
C ASN A 244 -9.81 -3.25 -12.41
N ARG A 245 -9.66 -4.02 -13.51
CA ARG A 245 -10.76 -4.84 -14.07
C ARG A 245 -11.21 -5.92 -13.10
N ALA A 246 -10.30 -6.76 -12.59
CA ALA A 246 -10.66 -7.82 -11.64
C ALA A 246 -11.40 -7.29 -10.38
N VAL A 247 -11.04 -6.10 -9.90
CA VAL A 247 -11.73 -5.38 -8.81
C VAL A 247 -13.11 -4.88 -9.26
N THR A 248 -13.23 -4.27 -10.45
CA THR A 248 -14.47 -3.74 -11.01
C THR A 248 -15.49 -4.84 -11.33
N ASP A 249 -15.06 -5.92 -11.98
CA ASP A 249 -15.89 -7.09 -12.33
C ASP A 249 -16.45 -7.78 -11.07
N SER A 250 -15.68 -7.71 -9.98
CA SER A 250 -16.09 -8.18 -8.65
C SER A 250 -17.04 -7.22 -7.93
N GLY A 251 -17.37 -6.07 -8.52
CA GLY A 251 -18.26 -5.06 -7.96
C GLY A 251 -17.61 -4.20 -6.86
N TYR A 252 -16.30 -3.99 -6.90
CA TYR A 252 -15.57 -3.08 -6.02
C TYR A 252 -15.04 -1.88 -6.81
N VAL A 253 -14.70 -0.79 -6.13
CA VAL A 253 -14.21 0.44 -6.76
C VAL A 253 -12.67 0.46 -6.75
N PRO A 254 -11.98 0.36 -7.90
CA PRO A 254 -10.53 0.40 -7.95
C PRO A 254 -9.99 1.81 -7.73
N GLY A 255 -9.25 2.00 -6.64
CA GLY A 255 -8.43 3.18 -6.38
C GLY A 255 -6.95 2.89 -6.60
N PHE A 256 -6.14 3.93 -6.78
CA PHE A 256 -4.69 3.80 -6.98
C PHE A 256 -3.93 4.84 -6.15
N TYR A 257 -2.93 4.39 -5.40
CA TYR A 257 -2.00 5.23 -4.64
C TYR A 257 -0.63 5.29 -5.32
N SER A 258 -0.07 6.50 -5.44
CA SER A 258 1.35 6.70 -5.79
C SER A 258 1.83 8.13 -5.48
N SER A 259 3.14 8.37 -5.62
CA SER A 259 3.72 9.72 -5.58
C SER A 259 3.23 10.56 -6.75
N ALA A 260 2.87 11.82 -6.47
CA ALA A 260 2.41 12.79 -7.46
C ALA A 260 3.38 12.91 -8.65
N SER A 261 4.70 12.97 -8.41
CA SER A 261 5.71 13.08 -9.47
C SER A 261 5.97 11.79 -10.26
N SER A 262 5.30 10.68 -9.92
CA SER A 262 5.59 9.34 -10.46
C SER A 262 4.33 8.68 -11.05
N GLY A 263 3.69 7.73 -10.35
CA GLY A 263 2.57 6.97 -10.89
C GLY A 263 1.35 7.83 -11.21
N ILE A 264 1.17 8.96 -10.50
CA ILE A 264 0.06 9.89 -10.73
C ILE A 264 0.24 10.67 -12.04
N SER A 265 1.43 11.24 -12.29
CA SER A 265 1.79 11.81 -13.60
C SER A 265 1.57 10.84 -14.74
N HIS A 266 1.93 9.56 -14.54
CA HIS A 266 1.76 8.51 -15.54
C HIS A 266 0.28 8.23 -15.83
N LEU A 267 -0.55 7.97 -14.82
CA LEU A 267 -1.97 7.67 -15.04
C LEU A 267 -2.77 8.87 -15.57
N GLU A 268 -2.40 10.11 -15.25
CA GLU A 268 -2.98 11.31 -15.88
C GLU A 268 -2.57 11.47 -17.35
N SER A 269 -1.32 11.13 -17.70
CA SER A 269 -0.89 11.07 -19.10
C SER A 269 -1.71 10.04 -19.88
N GLU A 270 -1.92 8.86 -19.31
CA GLU A 270 -2.76 7.80 -19.89
C GLU A 270 -4.24 8.21 -20.00
N ARG A 271 -4.78 8.89 -18.99
CA ARG A 271 -6.15 9.43 -19.04
C ARG A 271 -6.30 10.48 -20.16
N ARG A 272 -5.29 11.32 -20.37
CA ARG A 272 -5.25 12.28 -21.49
C ARG A 272 -5.08 11.62 -22.86
N ALA A 273 -4.46 10.45 -22.92
CA ALA A 273 -4.35 9.63 -24.12
C ALA A 273 -5.63 8.84 -24.45
N GLY A 274 -6.60 8.78 -23.52
CA GLY A 274 -7.85 8.02 -23.68
C GLY A 274 -7.76 6.55 -23.28
N THR A 275 -6.71 6.15 -22.54
CA THR A 275 -6.53 4.77 -22.09
C THR A 275 -7.67 4.33 -21.16
N THR A 276 -8.26 3.16 -21.43
CA THR A 276 -9.34 2.56 -20.63
C THR A 276 -8.81 1.81 -19.41
N ASP A 277 -9.70 1.37 -18.52
CA ASP A 277 -9.36 0.55 -17.34
C ASP A 277 -8.41 1.24 -16.35
N LEU A 278 -8.39 2.57 -16.36
CA LEU A 278 -7.74 3.39 -15.33
C LEU A 278 -8.55 3.32 -14.02
N PRO A 279 -7.92 3.58 -12.86
CA PRO A 279 -8.61 3.49 -11.58
C PRO A 279 -9.74 4.53 -11.49
N ALA A 280 -10.81 4.17 -10.80
CA ALA A 280 -11.95 5.06 -10.56
C ALA A 280 -11.64 6.15 -9.51
N ALA A 281 -10.58 5.98 -8.69
CA ALA A 281 -10.11 6.99 -7.74
C ALA A 281 -8.58 7.09 -7.62
N ILE A 282 -8.07 8.28 -7.32
CA ILE A 282 -6.64 8.59 -7.21
C ILE A 282 -6.29 9.06 -5.80
N TRP A 283 -5.26 8.44 -5.22
CA TRP A 283 -4.62 8.86 -3.98
C TRP A 283 -3.19 9.31 -4.30
N PHE A 284 -2.94 10.61 -4.28
CA PHE A 284 -1.63 11.18 -4.60
C PHE A 284 -0.86 11.60 -3.35
N ALA A 285 0.40 11.19 -3.24
CA ALA A 285 1.31 11.72 -2.23
C ALA A 285 2.05 12.95 -2.77
N ARG A 286 1.90 14.10 -2.11
CA ARG A 286 2.79 15.26 -2.28
C ARG A 286 3.07 15.92 -0.93
N TRP A 287 4.24 15.61 -0.39
CA TRP A 287 4.66 16.03 0.94
C TRP A 287 4.83 17.55 1.10
N GLN A 288 4.65 18.00 2.34
CA GLN A 288 4.90 19.37 2.81
C GLN A 288 4.01 20.43 2.13
N GLN A 289 2.82 20.02 1.66
CA GLN A 289 1.84 20.91 1.02
C GLN A 289 0.64 21.20 1.93
N GLN A 290 -0.19 22.15 1.50
CA GLN A 290 -1.54 22.30 2.03
C GLN A 290 -2.43 21.14 1.55
N PRO A 291 -3.48 20.77 2.32
CA PRO A 291 -4.43 19.71 1.97
C PRO A 291 -5.40 20.13 0.84
N ASP A 292 -4.87 20.41 -0.35
CA ASP A 292 -5.65 20.73 -1.55
C ASP A 292 -5.73 19.50 -2.48
N LEU A 293 -6.95 19.08 -2.82
CA LEU A 293 -7.23 17.97 -3.74
C LEU A 293 -7.17 18.39 -5.22
N TRP A 294 -7.37 19.68 -5.51
CA TRP A 294 -7.71 20.21 -6.84
C TRP A 294 -6.67 21.21 -7.39
N GLY A 295 -5.65 21.53 -6.58
CA GLY A 295 -4.50 22.38 -6.94
C GLY A 295 -3.23 21.63 -7.33
N GLU A 296 -3.24 20.29 -7.35
CA GLU A 296 -2.10 19.45 -7.74
C GLU A 296 -1.65 19.72 -9.20
N PRO A 297 -0.45 20.30 -9.44
CA PRO A 297 -0.06 20.75 -10.78
C PRO A 297 0.11 19.64 -11.84
N VAL A 298 0.30 18.38 -11.45
CA VAL A 298 0.40 17.28 -12.43
C VAL A 298 -0.97 16.75 -12.89
N LEU A 299 -2.05 17.05 -12.16
CA LEU A 299 -3.40 16.59 -12.46
C LEU A 299 -4.23 17.71 -13.11
N ASP A 300 -4.98 17.42 -14.18
CA ASP A 300 -6.01 18.36 -14.64
C ASP A 300 -7.04 18.59 -13.52
N ARG A 301 -7.53 19.82 -13.33
CA ARG A 301 -8.42 20.14 -12.21
C ARG A 301 -9.74 19.35 -12.21
N ALA A 302 -10.22 18.90 -13.37
CA ALA A 302 -11.46 18.13 -13.51
C ALA A 302 -11.27 16.60 -13.52
N ALA A 303 -10.03 16.10 -13.61
CA ALA A 303 -9.76 14.66 -13.60
C ALA A 303 -10.13 14.03 -12.25
N TRP A 304 -10.90 12.94 -12.22
CA TRP A 304 -11.36 12.31 -10.97
C TRP A 304 -12.09 13.29 -10.01
N ALA A 305 -12.75 14.31 -10.56
CA ALA A 305 -13.63 15.23 -9.83
C ALA A 305 -15.10 14.74 -9.93
N PRO A 306 -15.98 15.11 -8.98
CA PRO A 306 -15.72 15.90 -7.77
C PRO A 306 -15.25 15.08 -6.56
N ASP A 307 -15.32 13.75 -6.62
CA ASP A 307 -15.30 12.90 -5.43
C ASP A 307 -14.49 11.60 -5.59
N ALA A 308 -13.36 11.67 -6.29
CA ALA A 308 -12.47 10.54 -6.50
C ALA A 308 -10.98 10.88 -6.24
N ARG A 309 -10.70 11.75 -5.25
CA ARG A 309 -9.33 12.15 -4.88
C ARG A 309 -9.00 12.07 -3.39
N ILE A 310 -7.79 11.62 -3.10
CA ILE A 310 -7.12 11.68 -1.80
C ILE A 310 -5.74 12.34 -1.98
N HIS A 311 -5.35 13.20 -1.05
CA HIS A 311 -4.03 13.82 -1.00
C HIS A 311 -3.33 13.45 0.32
N GLN A 312 -2.24 12.69 0.25
CA GLN A 312 -1.31 12.46 1.35
C GLN A 312 -0.32 13.63 1.38
N TYR A 313 -0.47 14.54 2.35
CA TYR A 313 0.16 15.87 2.31
C TYR A 313 1.30 16.05 3.32
N ALA A 314 1.41 15.17 4.32
CA ALA A 314 2.55 15.11 5.25
C ALA A 314 2.72 13.68 5.77
N GLY A 315 3.95 13.18 5.83
CA GLY A 315 4.25 11.80 6.25
C GLY A 315 5.08 11.74 7.54
N ASN A 316 5.02 10.61 8.22
CA ASN A 316 5.71 10.28 9.47
C ASN A 316 5.55 11.34 10.57
N VAL A 317 4.35 11.93 10.69
CA VAL A 317 4.04 12.93 11.70
C VAL A 317 3.55 12.25 12.98
N THR A 318 4.22 12.48 14.10
CA THR A 318 3.75 12.01 15.41
C THR A 318 2.73 12.98 16.00
N GLU A 319 1.54 12.48 16.33
CA GLU A 319 0.44 13.23 16.94
C GLU A 319 -0.10 12.50 18.19
N THR A 320 -0.68 13.26 19.12
CA THR A 320 -1.33 12.72 20.33
C THR A 320 -2.76 13.26 20.44
N HIS A 321 -3.75 12.36 20.40
CA HIS A 321 -5.17 12.70 20.51
C HIS A 321 -5.87 11.80 21.55
N GLY A 322 -6.69 12.41 22.41
CA GLY A 322 -7.40 11.69 23.47
C GLY A 322 -6.50 10.92 24.45
N GLY A 323 -5.22 11.30 24.58
CA GLY A 323 -4.22 10.60 25.39
C GLY A 323 -3.51 9.43 24.69
N SER A 324 -3.76 9.18 23.40
CA SER A 324 -3.03 8.17 22.62
C SER A 324 -2.17 8.79 21.52
N THR A 325 -0.91 8.38 21.43
CA THR A 325 0.05 8.84 20.43
C THR A 325 0.14 7.85 19.26
N LEU A 326 0.23 8.35 18.02
CA LEU A 326 0.56 7.58 16.83
C LEU A 326 1.54 8.38 15.95
N THR A 327 2.40 7.69 15.22
CA THR A 327 3.08 8.25 14.03
C THR A 327 2.24 7.90 12.80
N ILE A 328 1.87 8.92 12.02
CA ILE A 328 0.88 8.83 10.96
C ILE A 328 1.29 9.59 9.69
N ASP A 329 0.70 9.20 8.57
CA ASP A 329 0.67 9.99 7.36
C ASP A 329 -0.70 10.67 7.24
N ARG A 330 -0.69 11.97 6.94
CA ARG A 330 -1.88 12.85 6.95
C ARG A 330 -2.52 12.91 5.57
N ASN A 331 -3.84 12.72 5.55
CA ASN A 331 -4.61 12.66 4.32
C ASN A 331 -5.80 13.62 4.33
N GLN A 332 -6.05 14.27 3.20
CA GLN A 332 -7.32 14.93 2.89
C GLN A 332 -8.06 14.08 1.87
N VAL A 333 -9.37 13.90 2.06
CA VAL A 333 -10.21 13.00 1.26
C VAL A 333 -11.43 13.74 0.68
N SER A 334 -11.73 13.47 -0.59
CA SER A 334 -13.07 13.52 -1.19
C SER A 334 -13.13 12.34 -2.17
N ALA A 335 -13.38 11.14 -1.64
CA ALA A 335 -13.16 9.87 -2.34
C ALA A 335 -14.04 8.72 -1.81
N PRO A 336 -14.19 7.62 -2.57
CA PRO A 336 -14.78 6.38 -2.09
C PRO A 336 -13.99 5.78 -0.90
N VAL A 337 -14.72 5.20 0.06
CA VAL A 337 -14.20 4.44 1.21
C VAL A 337 -14.77 3.01 1.22
N ALA A 338 -14.34 2.19 2.17
CA ALA A 338 -14.98 0.90 2.42
C ALA A 338 -16.44 1.06 2.89
N ARG A 339 -17.30 0.15 2.42
CA ARG A 339 -18.64 -0.12 2.93
C ARG A 339 -18.54 -1.34 3.83
N ILE A 340 -18.94 -1.23 5.08
CA ILE A 340 -18.83 -2.32 6.08
C ILE A 340 -20.23 -2.89 6.35
N GLY A 341 -20.33 -4.21 6.45
CA GLY A 341 -21.55 -4.94 6.86
C GLY A 341 -21.68 -5.19 8.37
#